data_AF-A0A945N3X4-F1
#
_entry.id   AF-A0A945N3X4-F1
#
_cell.length_a   1.000
_cell.length_b   1.000
_cell.length_c   1.000
_cell.angle_alpha   90.00
_cell.angle_beta   90.00
_cell.angle_gamma   90.00
#
_symmetry.space_group_name_H-M   'P 1'
#
loop_
_entity.id
_entity.type
_entity.pdbx_description
1 polymer ?
#
loop_
_entity_poly.entity_id
_entity_poly.type
_entity_poly.pdbx_seq_one_letter_code
_entity_poly.pdbx_strand_id
1 'polypeptide(L)'
;GEVFIADTCIGCGNCERNCPYDVIKMERAPEPRSNFLSSVLFGLGPGIGHRDRRAVKVETSSPKLARKCDMCKGIDGGPACVRACPTGAAARVSVNEFINFNEL
;
A
#
# COMPACT_ATOMS: atom_id res chain seq x y z
N GLY A 1 -17.94 0.32 3.13
CA GLY A 1 -17.50 1.04 4.34
C GLY A 1 -15.99 1.17 4.33
N GLU A 2 -15.44 2.24 4.89
CA GLU A 2 -13.99 2.36 5.03
C GLU A 2 -13.51 1.51 6.22
N VAL A 3 -12.52 0.68 5.97
CA VAL A 3 -11.69 0.04 7.00
C VAL A 3 -10.32 0.67 6.86
N PHE A 4 -9.63 1.04 7.94
CA PHE A 4 -8.24 1.51 7.88
C PHE A 4 -7.41 0.82 8.96
N ILE A 5 -6.10 0.69 8.73
CA ILE A 5 -5.17 0.16 9.73
C ILE A 5 -4.47 1.36 10.36
N ALA A 6 -4.62 1.50 11.68
CA ALA A 6 -3.94 2.54 12.45
C ALA A 6 -2.53 2.09 12.87
N ASP A 7 -1.72 3.05 13.29
CA ASP A 7 -0.37 2.82 13.82
C ASP A 7 -0.36 2.03 15.14
N THR A 8 -1.52 1.89 15.79
CA THR A 8 -1.72 1.01 16.96
C THR A 8 -1.77 -0.48 16.61
N CYS A 9 -1.54 -0.85 15.35
CA CYS A 9 -1.49 -2.25 14.91
C CYS A 9 -0.37 -3.01 15.62
N ILE A 10 -0.74 -4.04 16.38
CA ILE A 10 0.21 -4.91 17.11
C ILE A 10 0.66 -6.15 16.30
N GLY A 11 0.17 -6.32 15.08
CA GLY A 11 0.56 -7.44 14.22
C GLY A 11 -0.05 -8.81 14.55
N CYS A 12 -1.20 -8.88 15.23
CA CYS A 12 -1.82 -10.17 15.64
C CYS A 12 -2.36 -11.04 14.47
N GLY A 13 -2.58 -10.45 13.29
CA GLY A 13 -3.02 -11.16 12.08
C GLY A 13 -4.48 -11.61 12.05
N ASN A 14 -5.31 -11.28 13.05
CA ASN A 14 -6.73 -11.64 13.05
C ASN A 14 -7.49 -11.02 11.87
N CYS A 15 -7.13 -9.79 11.48
CA CYS A 15 -7.75 -9.09 10.36
C CYS A 15 -7.44 -9.76 9.00
N GLU A 16 -6.22 -10.26 8.79
CA GLU A 16 -5.85 -11.02 7.59
C GLU A 16 -6.64 -12.33 7.50
N ARG A 17 -6.66 -13.14 8.57
CA ARG A 17 -7.35 -14.44 8.59
C ARG A 17 -8.86 -14.36 8.37
N ASN A 18 -9.49 -13.29 8.85
CA ASN A 18 -10.94 -13.14 8.81
C ASN A 18 -11.41 -12.30 7.61
N CYS A 19 -10.51 -11.78 6.78
CA CYS A 19 -10.92 -10.99 5.62
C CYS A 19 -11.39 -11.92 4.49
N PRO A 20 -12.69 -11.93 4.13
CA PRO A 20 -13.22 -12.84 3.11
C PRO A 20 -12.70 -12.53 1.71
N TYR A 21 -12.18 -11.32 1.49
CA TYR A 21 -11.65 -10.86 0.22
C TYR A 21 -10.11 -10.92 0.15
N ASP A 22 -9.45 -11.33 1.23
CA ASP A 22 -7.98 -11.45 1.29
C ASP A 22 -7.23 -10.14 0.94
N VAL A 23 -7.85 -8.98 1.23
CA VAL A 23 -7.31 -7.64 0.88
C VAL A 23 -6.44 -7.02 1.98
N ILE A 24 -6.31 -7.67 3.13
CA ILE A 24 -5.45 -7.24 4.24
C ILE A 24 -4.26 -8.20 4.29
N LYS A 25 -3.04 -7.66 4.22
CA LYS A 25 -1.80 -8.44 4.22
C LYS A 25 -0.86 -8.06 5.35
N MET A 26 -0.23 -9.05 5.97
CA MET A 26 0.80 -8.82 6.98
C MET A 26 2.17 -8.60 6.31
N GLU A 27 2.64 -7.35 6.27
CA GLU A 27 3.90 -6.96 5.63
C GLU A 27 4.85 -6.25 6.61
N ARG A 28 6.15 -6.39 6.37
CA ARG A 28 7.15 -5.61 7.11
C ARG A 28 7.12 -4.16 6.64
N ALA A 29 7.50 -3.24 7.52
CA ALA A 29 7.78 -1.87 7.12
C ALA A 29 8.87 -1.87 6.04
N PRO A 30 8.75 -1.00 5.01
CA PRO A 30 9.80 -0.84 4.02
C PRO A 30 11.09 -0.36 4.69
N GLU A 31 12.23 -0.91 4.28
CA GLU A 31 13.53 -0.45 4.74
C GLU A 31 13.83 0.96 4.21
N PRO A 32 14.61 1.77 4.94
CA PRO A 32 15.03 3.08 4.47
C PRO A 32 15.78 2.95 3.14
N ARG A 33 15.45 3.81 2.18
CA ARG A 33 16.14 3.80 0.87
C ARG A 33 17.53 4.40 1.02
N SER A 34 18.54 3.70 0.50
CA SER A 34 19.83 4.29 0.15
C SER A 34 19.60 5.51 -0.75
N ASN A 35 20.30 6.61 -0.48
CA ASN A 35 20.19 7.79 -1.31
C ASN A 35 20.86 7.55 -2.68
N PHE A 36 20.42 8.27 -3.71
CA PHE A 36 20.88 8.04 -5.09
C PHE A 36 22.41 8.12 -5.20
N LEU A 37 23.01 9.14 -4.58
CA LEU A 37 24.46 9.35 -4.58
C LEU A 37 25.21 8.20 -3.91
N SER A 38 24.73 7.69 -2.76
CA SER A 38 25.37 6.56 -2.08
C SER A 38 25.30 5.28 -2.89
N SER A 39 24.19 5.06 -3.60
CA SER A 39 24.03 3.90 -4.48
C SER A 39 24.96 3.99 -5.71
N VAL A 40 25.04 5.16 -6.35
CA VAL A 40 25.84 5.35 -7.58
C VAL A 40 27.34 5.40 -7.31
N LEU A 41 27.77 6.14 -6.27
CA LEU A 41 29.20 6.36 -5.99
C LEU A 41 29.85 5.17 -5.28
N PHE A 42 29.12 4.48 -4.43
CA PHE A 42 29.69 3.44 -3.56
C PHE A 42 29.12 2.05 -3.80
N GLY A 43 28.18 1.88 -4.75
CA GLY A 43 27.50 0.60 -4.96
C GLY A 43 26.71 0.13 -3.74
N LEU A 44 26.36 1.04 -2.82
CA LEU A 44 25.68 0.72 -1.57
C LEU A 44 24.16 0.77 -1.76
N GLY A 45 23.50 -0.39 -1.61
CA GLY A 45 22.04 -0.52 -1.65
C GLY A 45 21.50 -1.12 -2.96
N PRO A 46 20.17 -1.28 -3.09
CA PRO A 46 19.53 -2.10 -4.12
C PRO A 46 19.52 -1.50 -5.54
N GLY A 47 20.37 -0.50 -5.82
CA GLY A 47 20.48 0.13 -7.14
C GLY A 47 19.35 1.12 -7.47
N ILE A 48 19.48 1.73 -8.65
CA ILE A 48 18.54 2.72 -9.18
C ILE A 48 17.40 2.04 -9.95
N GLY A 49 16.16 2.41 -9.65
CA GLY A 49 14.99 2.06 -10.47
C GLY A 49 14.37 0.68 -10.22
N HIS A 50 15.06 -0.25 -9.57
CA HIS A 50 14.50 -1.57 -9.30
C HIS A 50 13.76 -1.61 -7.96
N ARG A 51 12.42 -1.71 -8.01
CA ARG A 51 11.62 -2.31 -6.92
C ARG A 51 11.87 -3.81 -6.91
N ASP A 52 13.13 -4.22 -6.79
CA ASP A 52 13.44 -5.63 -6.65
C ASP A 52 12.91 -6.08 -5.29
N ARG A 53 11.78 -6.77 -5.33
CA ARG A 53 11.26 -7.57 -4.21
C ARG A 53 12.23 -8.70 -3.81
N ARG A 54 13.35 -8.82 -4.52
CA ARG A 54 14.39 -9.83 -4.34
C ARG A 54 15.31 -9.44 -3.18
N ALA A 55 14.81 -9.77 -1.99
CA ALA A 55 15.59 -10.24 -0.86
C ALA A 55 16.87 -9.47 -0.54
N VAL A 56 16.74 -8.23 -0.07
CA VAL A 56 17.59 -7.84 1.05
C VAL A 56 17.22 -8.79 2.19
N LYS A 57 18.21 -9.49 2.76
CA LYS A 57 18.01 -10.27 3.99
C LYS A 57 17.71 -9.28 5.12
N VAL A 58 16.46 -8.85 5.20
CA VAL A 58 15.93 -8.02 6.27
C VAL A 58 16.15 -8.78 7.57
N GLU A 59 16.87 -8.17 8.50
CA GLU A 59 17.02 -8.71 9.85
C GLU A 59 15.62 -9.04 10.41
N THR A 60 15.51 -10.24 10.96
CA THR A 60 14.24 -10.91 11.27
C THR A 60 13.47 -10.29 12.44
N SER A 61 13.91 -9.13 12.95
CA SER A 61 13.49 -8.55 14.23
C SER A 61 12.26 -7.64 14.14
N SER A 62 11.96 -7.04 12.97
CA SER A 62 10.80 -6.14 12.85
C SER A 62 9.48 -6.91 12.70
N PRO A 63 8.46 -6.65 13.54
CA PRO A 63 7.17 -7.32 13.44
C PRO A 63 6.47 -6.97 12.12
N LYS A 64 5.73 -7.93 11.55
CA LYS A 64 4.86 -7.69 10.39
C LYS A 64 3.63 -6.92 10.86
N LEU A 65 3.25 -5.88 10.12
CA LEU A 65 2.07 -5.05 10.39
C LEU A 65 1.03 -5.25 9.30
N ALA A 66 -0.25 -5.05 9.65
CA ALA A 66 -1.34 -5.18 8.69
C ALA A 66 -1.32 -4.00 7.70
N ARG A 67 -1.44 -4.29 6.40
CA ARG A 67 -1.53 -3.31 5.32
C ARG A 67 -2.73 -3.64 4.44
N LYS A 68 -3.47 -2.60 4.04
CA LYS A 68 -4.57 -2.66 3.08
C LYS A 68 -4.64 -1.35 2.31
N CYS A 69 -5.27 -1.38 1.13
CA CYS A 69 -5.55 -0.16 0.36
C CYS A 69 -6.33 0.84 1.22
N ASP A 70 -5.70 1.93 1.60
CA ASP A 70 -6.25 3.03 2.40
C ASP A 70 -7.01 4.05 1.55
N MET A 71 -7.28 3.72 0.29
CA MET A 71 -7.90 4.61 -0.68
C MET A 71 -7.08 5.88 -0.94
N CYS A 72 -5.74 5.78 -0.82
CA CYS A 72 -4.80 6.87 -1.00
C CYS A 72 -5.07 8.04 -0.05
N LYS A 73 -5.41 7.72 1.21
CA LYS A 73 -5.62 8.71 2.26
C LYS A 73 -4.33 9.52 2.46
N GLY A 74 -4.41 10.84 2.31
CA GLY A 74 -3.26 11.73 2.46
C GLY A 74 -2.35 11.85 1.23
N ILE A 75 -2.72 11.25 0.09
CA ILE A 75 -2.04 11.49 -1.19
C ILE A 75 -2.79 12.58 -1.95
N ASP A 76 -2.09 13.68 -2.23
CA ASP A 76 -2.60 14.73 -3.09
C ASP A 76 -2.84 14.20 -4.52
N GLY A 77 -3.98 14.55 -5.10
CA GLY A 77 -4.44 14.01 -6.38
C GLY A 77 -5.24 12.70 -6.27
N GLY A 78 -5.54 12.22 -5.06
CA GLY A 78 -6.50 11.13 -4.85
C GLY A 78 -6.00 9.74 -5.28
N PRO A 79 -6.92 8.78 -5.53
CA PRO A 79 -6.58 7.38 -5.74
C PRO A 79 -5.61 7.16 -6.90
N ALA A 80 -4.40 6.71 -6.58
CA ALA A 80 -3.37 6.42 -7.57
C ALA A 80 -3.81 5.37 -8.61
N CYS A 81 -4.60 4.37 -8.20
CA CYS A 81 -5.12 3.35 -9.11
C CYS A 81 -6.10 3.92 -10.16
N VAL A 82 -6.92 4.90 -9.79
CA VAL A 82 -7.86 5.58 -10.70
C VAL A 82 -7.07 6.39 -11.72
N ARG A 83 -6.14 7.22 -11.27
CA ARG A 83 -5.30 8.04 -12.17
C ARG A 83 -4.41 7.22 -13.09
N ALA A 84 -3.98 6.03 -12.65
CA ALA A 84 -3.12 5.16 -13.43
C ALA A 84 -3.90 4.29 -14.44
N CYS A 85 -5.23 4.19 -14.35
CA CYS A 85 -6.01 3.32 -15.21
C CYS A 85 -6.28 3.99 -16.58
N PRO A 86 -5.65 3.55 -17.68
CA PRO A 86 -5.77 4.24 -18.97
C PRO A 86 -7.15 4.05 -19.63
N THR A 87 -7.89 3.01 -19.23
CA THR A 87 -9.22 2.70 -19.78
C THR A 87 -10.36 3.32 -18.98
N GLY A 88 -10.08 3.94 -17.83
CA GLY A 88 -11.11 4.44 -16.93
C GLY A 88 -11.89 3.35 -16.17
N ALA A 89 -11.41 2.09 -16.18
CA ALA A 89 -12.09 0.98 -15.49
C ALA A 89 -12.10 1.10 -13.96
N ALA A 90 -11.16 1.84 -13.38
CA ALA A 90 -11.13 2.14 -11.96
C ALA A 90 -11.67 3.56 -11.73
N ALA A 91 -12.79 3.67 -11.02
CA ALA A 91 -13.38 4.94 -10.60
C ALA A 91 -13.69 4.91 -9.09
N ARG A 92 -13.70 6.09 -8.46
CA ARG A 92 -14.14 6.26 -7.07
C ARG A 92 -15.39 7.10 -7.08
N VAL A 93 -16.48 6.54 -6.56
CA VAL A 93 -17.76 7.23 -6.39
C VAL A 93 -18.01 7.48 -4.92
N SER A 94 -18.55 8.64 -4.58
CA SER A 94 -19.05 8.88 -3.22
C SER A 94 -20.41 8.21 -3.02
N VAL A 95 -20.83 8.01 -1.76
CA VAL A 95 -22.14 7.42 -1.46
C VAL A 95 -23.28 8.25 -2.06
N ASN A 96 -23.21 9.58 -1.97
CA ASN A 96 -24.21 10.48 -2.55
C ASN A 96 -24.26 10.37 -4.08
N GLU A 97 -23.11 10.20 -4.71
CA GLU A 97 -23.01 10.01 -6.16
C GLU A 97 -23.61 8.67 -6.57
N PHE A 98 -23.38 7.61 -5.78
CA PHE A 98 -23.93 6.27 -6.01
C PHE A 98 -25.46 6.20 -5.91
N ILE A 99 -26.07 6.94 -4.97
CA ILE A 99 -27.53 6.97 -4.81
C ILE A 99 -28.21 7.54 -6.07
N ASN A 100 -27.65 8.59 -6.68
CA ASN A 100 -28.20 9.22 -7.88
C ASN A 100 -28.13 8.32 -9.13
N PHE A 101 -27.26 7.30 -9.17
CA PHE A 101 -27.19 6.35 -10.29
C PHE A 101 -28.33 5.31 -10.28
N ASN A 102 -28.97 5.08 -9.13
CA ASN A 102 -30.04 4.09 -8.98
C ASN A 102 -31.46 4.68 -9.07
N GLU A 103 -31.58 6.00 -9.28
CA GLU A 103 -32.86 6.70 -9.48
C GLU A 103 -33.18 6.97 -10.98
N LEU A 104 -32.41 6.36 -11.90
CA LEU A 104 -32.65 6.29 -13.34
C LEU A 104 -33.07 4.89 -13.76
#